data_AF-X0SMW1-F1
#
_entry.id   AF-X0SMW1-F1
#
_cell.length_a   1.000
_cell.length_b   1.000
_cell.length_c   1.000
_cell.angle_alpha   90.00
_cell.angle_beta   90.00
_cell.angle_gamma   90.00
#
_symmetry.space_group_name_H-M   'P 1'
#
loop_
_entity.id
_entity.type
_entity.pdbx_description
1 polymer ?
#
loop_
_entity_poly.entity_id
_entity_poly.type
_entity_poly.pdbx_seq_one_letter_code
_entity_poly.pdbx_strand_id
1 'polypeptide(L)'
;ADAINEKISSARSDLDRNAPEGSHGSSDNNPFLPDHKLRAELRMKFMNSEMAIKNAHFQDMFRQLERTRLLTVISPVALFDYMNEAVVGGGYSRFKKVWADLHEYQAQFLQLFKTIDAADPDSPHWYNPWEDLSTTKKPVAFEQVPVFEEKPLSFAARFSFLKNYLVVMILYIAVVFSLTFVLFLRYDVR
;
A
#
# COMPACT_ATOMS: atom_id res chain seq x y z
N ALA A 1 15.71 4.01 -2.34
CA ALA A 1 15.07 3.71 -3.64
C ALA A 1 15.92 2.72 -4.44
N ASP A 2 17.22 2.95 -4.53
CA ASP A 2 18.14 2.15 -5.36
C ASP A 2 18.16 0.66 -5.04
N ALA A 3 18.22 0.26 -3.77
CA ALA A 3 18.18 -1.15 -3.38
C ALA A 3 16.88 -1.88 -3.77
N ILE A 4 15.74 -1.17 -3.79
CA ILE A 4 14.46 -1.76 -4.22
C ILE A 4 14.44 -1.90 -5.74
N ASN A 5 14.92 -0.89 -6.47
CA ASN A 5 15.05 -0.94 -7.92
C ASN A 5 16.00 -2.05 -8.36
N GLU A 6 17.11 -2.25 -7.64
CA GLU A 6 18.04 -3.35 -7.86
C GLU A 6 17.36 -4.71 -7.64
N LYS A 7 16.60 -4.87 -6.55
CA LYS A 7 15.84 -6.09 -6.27
C LYS A 7 14.79 -6.39 -7.35
N ILE A 8 14.09 -5.36 -7.84
CA ILE A 8 13.14 -5.47 -8.96
C ILE A 8 13.88 -5.88 -10.23
N SER A 9 15.01 -5.25 -10.53
CA SER A 9 15.84 -5.56 -11.71
C SER A 9 16.36 -6.99 -11.69
N SER A 10 16.89 -7.44 -10.54
CA SER A 10 17.35 -8.82 -10.34
C SER A 10 16.21 -9.81 -10.54
N ALA A 11 15.07 -9.60 -9.86
CA ALA A 11 13.93 -10.51 -9.97
C ALA A 11 13.38 -10.57 -11.40
N ARG A 12 13.39 -9.44 -12.12
CA ARG A 12 13.02 -9.39 -13.53
C ARG A 12 14.01 -10.17 -14.39
N SER A 13 15.32 -9.98 -14.20
CA SER A 13 16.38 -10.70 -14.92
C SER A 13 16.29 -12.21 -14.70
N ASP A 14 16.00 -12.65 -13.47
CA ASP A 14 15.83 -14.07 -13.15
C ASP A 14 14.59 -14.67 -13.82
N LEU A 15 13.48 -13.93 -13.86
CA LEU A 15 12.27 -14.36 -14.56
C LEU A 15 12.47 -14.39 -16.09
N ASP A 16 13.22 -13.43 -16.63
CA ASP A 16 13.55 -13.33 -18.06
C ASP A 16 14.45 -14.49 -18.51
N ARG A 17 15.48 -14.82 -17.72
CA ARG A 17 16.38 -15.94 -17.99
C ARG A 17 15.68 -17.30 -17.97
N ASN A 18 14.62 -17.44 -17.17
CA ASN A 18 13.83 -18.65 -17.05
C ASN A 18 12.54 -18.61 -17.89
N ALA A 19 12.42 -17.64 -18.81
CA ALA A 19 11.27 -17.53 -19.68
C ALA A 19 11.28 -18.67 -20.73
N PRO A 20 10.13 -19.28 -21.03
CA PRO A 20 9.99 -20.22 -22.14
C PRO A 20 10.42 -19.59 -23.49
N GLU A 21 10.92 -20.43 -24.39
CA GLU A 21 11.17 -20.01 -25.78
C GLU A 21 9.87 -19.48 -26.41
N GLY A 22 9.96 -18.38 -27.15
CA GLY A 22 8.79 -17.69 -27.72
C GLY A 22 8.16 -16.62 -26.83
N SER A 23 8.50 -16.51 -25.54
CA SER A 23 7.97 -15.45 -24.64
C SER A 23 8.32 -14.01 -25.10
N HIS A 24 9.30 -13.85 -25.97
CA HIS A 24 9.69 -12.57 -26.57
C HIS A 24 9.18 -12.39 -28.01
N GLY A 25 8.64 -13.44 -28.63
CA GLY A 25 8.18 -13.44 -30.03
C GLY A 25 7.09 -12.42 -30.26
N SER A 26 7.28 -11.53 -31.25
CA SER A 26 6.37 -10.42 -31.60
C SER A 26 5.80 -10.51 -33.00
N SER A 27 6.08 -11.61 -33.69
CA SER A 27 5.74 -11.78 -35.07
C SER A 27 4.27 -12.14 -35.16
N ASP A 28 3.47 -11.15 -35.57
CA ASP A 28 2.16 -11.24 -36.21
C ASP A 28 1.01 -10.57 -35.42
N ASN A 29 0.10 -9.94 -36.18
CA ASN A 29 -1.07 -9.22 -35.67
C ASN A 29 -2.19 -10.16 -35.18
N ASN A 30 -1.99 -11.48 -35.30
CA ASN A 30 -2.91 -12.48 -34.81
C ASN A 30 -2.78 -12.60 -33.29
N PRO A 31 -3.78 -12.17 -32.51
CA PRO A 31 -3.71 -12.14 -31.05
C PRO A 31 -3.82 -13.53 -30.41
N PHE A 32 -4.15 -14.57 -31.18
CA PHE A 32 -4.33 -15.95 -30.69
C PHE A 32 -3.08 -16.83 -30.84
N LEU A 33 -1.94 -16.26 -31.22
CA LEU A 33 -0.70 -17.02 -31.32
C LEU A 33 -0.13 -17.41 -29.94
N PRO A 34 0.46 -18.61 -29.79
CA PRO A 34 1.04 -19.06 -28.52
C PRO A 34 2.06 -18.10 -27.91
N ASP A 35 2.84 -17.42 -28.74
CA ASP A 35 3.86 -16.45 -28.31
C ASP A 35 3.27 -15.29 -27.52
N HIS A 36 2.10 -14.78 -27.92
CA HIS A 36 1.40 -13.70 -27.21
C HIS A 36 0.93 -14.14 -25.82
N LYS A 37 0.46 -15.39 -25.69
CA LYS A 37 0.13 -15.97 -24.38
C LYS A 37 1.35 -16.07 -23.47
N LEU A 38 2.43 -16.67 -23.99
CA LEU A 38 3.68 -16.85 -23.24
C LEU A 38 4.27 -15.51 -22.79
N ARG A 39 4.18 -14.50 -23.65
CA ARG A 39 4.55 -13.13 -23.33
C ARG A 39 3.66 -12.53 -22.26
N ALA A 40 2.34 -12.60 -22.41
CA ALA A 40 1.39 -12.08 -21.43
C ALA A 40 1.63 -12.69 -20.03
N GLU A 41 1.86 -14.01 -19.97
CA GLU A 41 2.21 -14.71 -18.73
C GLU A 41 3.53 -14.19 -18.14
N LEU A 42 4.58 -14.03 -18.95
CA LEU A 42 5.86 -13.47 -18.50
C LEU A 42 5.70 -12.04 -17.97
N ARG A 43 4.94 -11.22 -18.67
CA ARG A 43 4.63 -9.83 -18.29
C ARG A 43 3.88 -9.77 -16.97
N MET A 44 2.87 -10.62 -16.77
CA MET A 44 2.17 -10.74 -15.50
C MET A 44 3.10 -11.20 -14.37
N LYS A 45 4.02 -12.14 -14.63
CA LYS A 45 5.04 -12.55 -13.65
C LYS A 45 5.94 -11.38 -13.24
N PHE A 46 6.39 -10.56 -14.19
CA PHE A 46 7.17 -9.35 -13.88
C PHE A 46 6.36 -8.39 -13.00
N MET A 47 5.14 -8.05 -13.40
CA MET A 47 4.29 -7.12 -12.66
C MET A 47 4.00 -7.62 -11.24
N ASN A 48 3.64 -8.90 -11.09
CA ASN A 48 3.34 -9.51 -9.79
C ASN A 48 4.57 -9.55 -8.88
N SER A 49 5.74 -9.87 -9.43
CA SER A 49 7.02 -9.86 -8.69
C SER A 49 7.37 -8.45 -8.21
N GLU A 50 7.27 -7.46 -9.09
CA GLU A 50 7.51 -6.06 -8.74
C GLU A 50 6.53 -5.56 -7.67
N MET A 51 5.25 -5.87 -7.80
CA MET A 51 4.22 -5.54 -6.81
C MET A 51 4.53 -6.19 -5.46
N ALA A 52 4.90 -7.47 -5.43
CA ALA A 52 5.25 -8.18 -4.20
C ALA A 52 6.45 -7.52 -3.48
N ILE A 53 7.49 -7.13 -4.24
CA ILE A 53 8.68 -6.45 -3.70
C ILE A 53 8.30 -5.08 -3.11
N LYS A 54 7.54 -4.27 -3.85
CA LYS A 54 7.09 -2.95 -3.38
C LYS A 54 6.21 -3.05 -2.15
N ASN A 55 5.28 -4.01 -2.13
CA ASN A 55 4.39 -4.25 -1.00
C ASN A 55 5.17 -4.67 0.25
N ALA A 56 6.14 -5.57 0.11
CA ALA A 56 7.01 -5.95 1.22
C ALA A 56 7.77 -4.73 1.77
N HIS A 57 8.29 -3.87 0.88
CA HIS A 57 9.00 -2.65 1.28
C HIS A 57 8.12 -1.67 2.07
N PHE A 58 6.89 -1.40 1.60
CA PHE A 58 5.97 -0.53 2.34
C PHE A 58 5.57 -1.12 3.70
N GLN A 59 5.37 -2.44 3.79
CA GLN A 59 5.12 -3.12 5.05
C GLN A 59 6.31 -2.99 6.02
N ASP A 60 7.55 -3.10 5.52
CA ASP A 60 8.76 -2.82 6.30
C ASP A 60 8.78 -1.38 6.83
N MET A 61 8.50 -0.41 5.97
CA MET A 61 8.44 1.01 6.38
C MET A 61 7.38 1.24 7.47
N PHE A 62 6.19 0.63 7.34
CA PHE A 62 5.15 0.72 8.36
C PHE A 62 5.61 0.15 9.68
N ARG A 63 6.22 -1.04 9.68
CA ARG A 63 6.75 -1.66 10.90
C ARG A 63 7.85 -0.83 11.55
N GLN A 64 8.74 -0.25 10.74
CA GLN A 64 9.79 0.64 11.24
C GLN A 64 9.20 1.87 11.92
N LEU A 65 8.26 2.55 11.27
CA LEU A 65 7.61 3.73 11.83
C LEU A 65 6.84 3.40 13.11
N GLU A 66 6.07 2.31 13.13
CA GLU A 66 5.34 1.87 14.33
C GLU A 66 6.28 1.58 15.50
N ARG A 67 7.41 0.92 15.26
CA ARG A 67 8.45 0.68 16.27
C ARG A 67 9.09 1.96 16.75
N THR A 68 9.44 2.86 15.85
CA THR A 68 10.00 4.17 16.22
C THR A 68 9.02 4.96 17.06
N ARG A 69 7.73 4.97 16.71
CA ARG A 69 6.68 5.61 17.51
C ARG A 69 6.61 5.05 18.92
N LEU A 70 6.76 3.74 19.11
CA LEU A 70 6.79 3.14 20.46
C LEU A 70 7.97 3.65 21.31
N LEU A 71 9.12 3.91 20.69
CA LEU A 71 10.29 4.44 21.39
C LEU A 71 10.18 5.94 21.69
N THR A 72 9.62 6.71 20.75
CA THR A 72 9.50 8.18 20.87
C THR A 72 8.34 8.64 21.74
N VAL A 73 7.44 7.74 22.15
CA VAL A 73 6.31 8.02 23.05
C VAL A 73 6.73 8.63 24.41
N ILE A 74 7.99 8.48 24.81
CA ILE A 74 8.54 9.15 26.01
C ILE A 74 8.60 10.68 25.82
N SER A 75 8.71 11.17 24.58
CA SER A 75 8.70 12.60 24.28
C SER A 75 7.26 13.13 24.31
N PRO A 76 6.94 14.10 25.19
CA PRO A 76 5.59 14.67 25.27
C PRO A 76 5.20 15.42 23.98
N VAL A 77 6.17 15.99 23.27
CA VAL A 77 5.95 16.64 21.97
C VAL A 77 5.53 15.62 20.92
N ALA A 78 6.26 14.50 20.81
CA ALA A 78 5.92 13.44 19.87
C ALA A 78 4.54 12.84 20.18
N LEU A 79 4.23 12.68 21.47
CA LEU A 79 2.94 12.18 21.92
C LEU A 79 1.79 13.12 21.50
N PHE A 80 1.97 14.43 21.68
CA PHE A 80 1.01 15.45 21.23
C PHE A 80 0.79 15.40 19.71
N ASP A 81 1.86 15.31 18.92
CA ASP A 81 1.79 15.21 17.46
C ASP A 81 1.01 13.95 17.02
N TYR A 82 1.29 12.79 17.62
CA TYR A 82 0.58 11.55 17.28
C TYR A 82 -0.91 11.61 17.64
N MET A 83 -1.26 12.26 18.75
CA MET A 83 -2.67 12.49 19.10
C MET A 83 -3.35 13.43 18.10
N ASN A 84 -2.70 14.51 17.68
CA ASN A 84 -3.24 15.45 16.70
C ASN A 84 -3.45 14.79 15.33
N GLU A 85 -2.49 13.98 14.87
CA GLU A 85 -2.65 13.17 13.67
C GLU A 85 -3.91 12.30 13.74
N ALA A 86 -4.13 11.62 14.87
CA ALA A 86 -5.27 10.75 15.08
C ALA A 86 -6.61 11.54 15.10
N VAL A 87 -6.64 12.71 15.75
CA VAL A 87 -7.84 13.56 15.82
C VAL A 87 -8.25 14.06 14.43
N VAL A 88 -7.29 14.61 13.68
CA VAL A 88 -7.52 15.09 12.31
C VAL A 88 -7.83 13.92 11.36
N GLY A 89 -7.43 12.70 11.71
CA GLY A 89 -7.53 11.52 10.85
C GLY A 89 -6.54 11.60 9.69
N GLY A 90 -5.38 12.21 9.94
CA GLY A 90 -4.33 12.48 8.97
C GLY A 90 -3.07 11.66 9.21
N GLY A 91 -1.96 12.14 8.66
CA GLY A 91 -0.62 11.59 8.89
C GLY A 91 -0.53 10.10 8.56
N TYR A 92 0.15 9.36 9.44
CA TYR A 92 0.39 7.94 9.25
C TYR A 92 -0.89 7.11 9.17
N SER A 93 -1.88 7.40 10.03
CA SER A 93 -3.12 6.62 10.10
C SER A 93 -3.92 6.67 8.80
N ARG A 94 -4.02 7.86 8.19
CA ARG A 94 -4.61 8.08 6.87
C ARG A 94 -3.84 7.32 5.80
N PHE A 95 -2.52 7.46 5.77
CA PHE A 95 -1.69 6.83 4.74
C PHE A 95 -1.79 5.30 4.79
N LYS A 96 -1.73 4.70 5.98
CA LYS A 96 -1.91 3.24 6.15
C LYS A 96 -3.29 2.79 5.67
N LYS A 97 -4.34 3.55 5.98
CA LYS A 97 -5.70 3.25 5.50
C LYS A 97 -5.79 3.34 3.98
N VAL A 98 -5.36 4.46 3.38
CA VAL A 98 -5.39 4.66 1.92
C VAL A 98 -4.63 3.56 1.21
N TRP A 99 -3.47 3.15 1.74
CA TRP A 99 -2.69 2.04 1.19
C TRP A 99 -3.49 0.73 1.18
N ALA A 100 -4.22 0.42 2.26
CA ALA A 100 -5.07 -0.77 2.33
C ALA A 100 -6.29 -0.66 1.39
N ASP A 101 -6.96 0.48 1.36
CA ASP A 101 -8.11 0.73 0.49
C ASP A 101 -7.72 0.66 -0.99
N LEU A 102 -6.52 1.11 -1.36
CA LEU A 102 -5.99 1.00 -2.72
C LEU A 102 -5.75 -0.46 -3.14
N HIS A 103 -5.32 -1.33 -2.22
CA HIS A 103 -5.17 -2.76 -2.52
C HIS A 103 -6.52 -3.42 -2.76
N GLU A 104 -7.53 -3.07 -1.97
CA GLU A 104 -8.88 -3.55 -2.16
C GLU A 104 -9.44 -3.06 -3.51
N TYR A 105 -9.29 -1.77 -3.80
CA TYR A 105 -9.69 -1.18 -5.08
C TYR A 105 -8.98 -1.83 -6.26
N GLN A 106 -7.67 -2.08 -6.18
CA GLN A 106 -6.91 -2.77 -7.22
C GLN A 106 -7.49 -4.16 -7.51
N ALA A 107 -7.84 -4.92 -6.47
CA ALA A 107 -8.44 -6.24 -6.62
C ALA A 107 -9.83 -6.17 -7.28
N GLN A 108 -10.66 -5.21 -6.86
CA GLN A 108 -11.98 -4.97 -7.44
C GLN A 108 -11.91 -4.53 -8.90
N PHE A 109 -11.02 -3.58 -9.21
CA PHE A 109 -10.78 -3.09 -10.56
C PHE A 109 -10.28 -4.20 -11.49
N LEU A 110 -9.31 -5.00 -11.04
CA LEU A 110 -8.82 -6.14 -11.80
C LEU A 110 -9.94 -7.16 -12.05
N GLN A 111 -10.76 -7.45 -11.05
CA GLN A 111 -11.89 -8.37 -11.22
C GLN A 111 -12.92 -7.87 -12.22
N LEU A 112 -13.25 -6.57 -12.17
CA LEU A 112 -14.12 -5.94 -13.16
C LEU A 112 -13.52 -6.07 -14.57
N PHE A 113 -12.25 -5.70 -14.74
CA PHE A 113 -11.56 -5.80 -16.01
C PHE A 113 -11.61 -7.22 -16.59
N LYS A 114 -11.31 -8.23 -15.76
CA LYS A 114 -11.42 -9.64 -16.16
C LYS A 114 -12.83 -10.06 -16.53
N THR A 115 -13.84 -9.51 -15.86
CA THR A 115 -15.25 -9.83 -16.13
C THR A 115 -15.69 -9.26 -17.47
N ILE A 116 -15.32 -8.00 -17.76
CA ILE A 116 -15.60 -7.36 -19.04
C ILE A 116 -14.88 -8.10 -20.17
N ASP A 117 -13.60 -8.37 -19.98
CA ASP A 117 -12.80 -9.09 -20.96
C ASP A 117 -13.35 -10.50 -21.23
N ALA A 118 -13.74 -11.25 -20.20
CA ALA A 118 -14.32 -12.59 -20.34
C ALA A 118 -15.68 -12.62 -21.07
N ALA A 119 -16.39 -11.48 -21.13
CA ALA A 119 -17.65 -11.37 -21.88
C ALA A 119 -17.42 -11.16 -23.40
N ASP A 120 -16.19 -10.87 -23.81
CA ASP A 120 -15.82 -10.69 -25.21
C ASP A 120 -15.32 -12.00 -25.84
N PRO A 121 -16.12 -12.68 -26.69
CA PRO A 121 -15.70 -13.93 -27.33
C PRO A 121 -14.54 -13.76 -28.31
N ASP A 122 -14.26 -12.51 -28.75
CA ASP A 122 -13.19 -12.18 -29.69
C ASP A 122 -11.86 -11.88 -28.97
N SER A 123 -11.85 -11.91 -27.63
CA SER A 123 -10.65 -11.65 -26.81
C SER A 123 -9.88 -12.95 -26.53
N PRO A 124 -8.54 -12.95 -26.58
CA PRO A 124 -7.72 -14.08 -26.11
C PRO A 124 -7.76 -14.30 -24.60
N HIS A 125 -8.18 -13.29 -23.83
CA HIS A 125 -8.17 -13.29 -22.36
C HIS A 125 -6.77 -13.44 -21.73
N TRP A 126 -5.75 -12.89 -22.38
CA TRP A 126 -4.37 -12.93 -21.91
C TRP A 126 -3.97 -11.56 -21.37
N TYR A 127 -3.91 -11.45 -20.05
CA TYR A 127 -3.66 -10.16 -19.42
C TYR A 127 -2.21 -9.72 -19.64
N ASN A 128 -2.01 -8.71 -20.50
CA ASN A 128 -0.71 -8.10 -20.74
C ASN A 128 -0.84 -6.58 -20.61
N PRO A 129 -0.36 -5.97 -19.53
CA PRO A 129 -0.52 -4.53 -19.33
C PRO A 129 0.37 -3.66 -20.26
N TRP A 130 1.20 -4.27 -21.11
CA TRP A 130 2.08 -3.58 -22.06
C TRP A 130 1.65 -3.74 -23.53
N GLU A 131 0.46 -4.28 -23.78
CA GLU A 131 -0.03 -4.57 -25.13
C GLU A 131 -1.56 -4.45 -25.18
N ASP A 132 -2.10 -4.08 -26.34
CA ASP A 132 -3.54 -3.93 -26.56
C ASP A 132 -4.20 -5.13 -27.27
N LEU A 133 -3.39 -6.08 -27.76
CA LEU A 133 -3.85 -7.24 -28.55
C LEU A 133 -4.44 -8.38 -27.71
N SER A 134 -3.94 -8.53 -26.49
CA SER A 134 -4.14 -9.74 -25.69
C SER A 134 -5.42 -9.69 -24.83
N THR A 135 -6.14 -8.57 -24.85
CA THR A 135 -7.41 -8.34 -24.11
C THR A 135 -8.46 -7.67 -25.00
N THR A 136 -9.69 -7.57 -24.51
CA THR A 136 -10.81 -6.96 -25.24
C THR A 136 -10.48 -5.54 -25.70
N LYS A 137 -10.86 -5.24 -26.94
CA LYS A 137 -10.77 -3.90 -27.54
C LYS A 137 -12.11 -3.17 -27.57
N LYS A 138 -13.15 -3.80 -27.00
CA LYS A 138 -14.50 -3.22 -26.98
C LYS A 138 -14.49 -1.98 -26.07
N PRO A 139 -15.18 -0.90 -26.48
CA PRO A 139 -15.29 0.27 -25.65
C PRO A 139 -16.07 -0.06 -24.37
N VAL A 140 -15.63 0.51 -23.25
CA VAL A 140 -16.32 0.40 -21.95
C VAL A 140 -16.92 1.77 -21.63
N ALA A 141 -18.16 1.78 -21.15
CA ALA A 141 -18.79 3.02 -20.70
C ALA A 141 -18.06 3.54 -19.46
N PHE A 142 -17.75 4.84 -19.43
CA PHE A 142 -16.95 5.45 -18.37
C PHE A 142 -17.61 5.26 -16.99
N GLU A 143 -18.93 5.25 -16.94
CA GLU A 143 -19.74 5.08 -15.74
C GLU A 143 -19.58 3.70 -15.10
N GLN A 144 -19.11 2.70 -15.86
CA GLN A 144 -18.86 1.35 -15.35
C GLN A 144 -17.48 1.22 -14.69
N VAL A 145 -16.57 2.15 -14.97
CA VAL A 145 -15.21 2.11 -14.43
C VAL A 145 -15.22 2.74 -13.04
N PRO A 146 -14.96 1.96 -11.97
CA PRO A 146 -14.96 2.50 -10.63
C PRO A 146 -13.82 3.52 -10.52
N VAL A 147 -14.08 4.61 -9.81
CA VAL A 147 -13.07 5.62 -9.50
C VAL A 147 -12.68 5.43 -8.04
N PHE A 148 -11.37 5.46 -7.76
CA PHE A 148 -10.91 5.39 -6.38
C PHE A 148 -11.31 6.67 -5.64
N GLU A 149 -12.08 6.49 -4.57
CA GLU A 149 -12.40 7.55 -3.63
C GLU A 149 -11.81 7.23 -2.26
N GLU A 150 -11.08 8.21 -1.70
CA GLU A 150 -10.54 8.06 -0.37
C GLU A 150 -11.64 8.11 0.68
N LYS A 151 -11.77 7.02 1.44
CA LYS A 151 -12.72 6.95 2.55
C LYS A 151 -12.05 7.53 3.81
N PRO A 152 -12.62 8.55 4.46
CA PRO A 152 -12.05 9.06 5.70
C PRO A 152 -12.09 7.98 6.78
N LEU A 153 -11.11 8.01 7.69
CA LEU A 153 -11.15 7.18 8.90
C LEU A 153 -12.42 7.50 9.70
N SER A 154 -13.15 6.47 10.12
CA SER A 154 -14.27 6.63 11.04
C SER A 154 -13.78 7.16 12.40
N PHE A 155 -14.64 7.85 13.13
CA PHE A 155 -14.29 8.35 14.46
C PHE A 155 -13.83 7.24 15.40
N ALA A 156 -14.49 6.07 15.38
CA ALA A 156 -14.09 4.91 16.16
C ALA A 156 -12.67 4.41 15.81
N ALA A 157 -12.32 4.37 14.53
CA ALA A 157 -10.98 4.00 14.10
C ALA A 157 -9.93 5.02 14.57
N ARG A 158 -10.21 6.32 14.44
CA ARG A 158 -9.36 7.41 14.95
C ARG A 158 -9.15 7.30 16.46
N PHE A 159 -10.22 7.06 17.21
CA PHE A 159 -10.16 6.91 18.66
C PHE A 159 -9.33 5.69 19.09
N SER A 160 -9.40 4.58 18.32
CA SER A 160 -8.58 3.40 18.58
C SER A 160 -7.08 3.68 18.44
N PHE A 161 -6.66 4.59 17.55
CA PHE A 161 -5.28 5.07 17.48
C PHE A 161 -4.94 6.03 18.63
N LEU A 162 -5.85 6.95 18.94
CA LEU A 162 -5.66 7.96 19.97
C LEU A 162 -5.51 7.38 21.38
N LYS A 163 -6.29 6.34 21.73
CA LYS A 163 -6.43 5.87 23.12
C LYS A 163 -5.11 5.50 23.79
N ASN A 164 -4.19 4.86 23.06
CA ASN A 164 -2.92 4.41 23.63
C ASN A 164 -2.05 5.61 23.99
N TYR A 165 -2.02 6.63 23.12
CA TYR A 165 -1.28 7.87 23.37
C TYR A 165 -1.90 8.70 24.49
N LEU A 166 -3.23 8.73 24.56
CA LEU A 166 -3.96 9.40 25.63
C LEU A 166 -3.60 8.83 27.02
N VAL A 167 -3.57 7.51 27.16
CA VAL A 167 -3.19 6.86 28.42
C VAL A 167 -1.77 7.24 28.84
N VAL A 168 -0.82 7.19 27.90
CA VAL A 168 0.56 7.58 28.22
C VAL A 168 0.65 9.06 28.61
N MET A 169 -0.12 9.93 27.96
CA MET A 169 -0.13 11.37 28.27
C MET A 169 -0.67 11.63 29.68
N ILE A 170 -1.75 10.93 30.06
CA ILE A 170 -2.32 11.03 31.41
C ILE A 170 -1.30 10.59 32.47
N LEU A 171 -0.61 9.47 32.22
CA LEU A 171 0.45 8.98 33.13
C LEU A 171 1.60 9.97 33.23
N TYR A 172 2.04 10.53 32.10
CA TYR A 172 3.09 11.55 32.06
C TYR A 172 2.70 12.77 32.90
N ILE A 173 1.49 13.31 32.71
CA ILE A 173 0.98 14.44 33.48
C ILE A 173 0.92 14.10 34.97
N ALA A 174 0.42 12.92 35.34
CA ALA A 174 0.35 12.49 36.73
C ALA A 174 1.75 12.44 37.39
N VAL A 175 2.74 11.84 36.70
CA VAL A 175 4.11 11.75 37.22
C VAL A 175 4.75 13.14 37.36
N VAL A 176 4.66 13.98 36.34
CA VAL A 176 5.22 15.34 36.37
C VAL A 176 4.56 16.16 37.48
N PHE A 177 3.22 16.12 37.56
CA PHE A 177 2.47 16.81 38.60
C PHE A 177 2.87 16.35 40.00
N SER A 178 2.92 15.03 40.25
CA SER A 178 3.34 14.50 41.55
C SER A 178 4.77 14.87 41.90
N LEU A 179 5.70 14.80 40.95
CA LEU A 179 7.09 15.19 41.16
C LEU A 179 7.20 16.68 41.50
N THR A 180 6.58 17.55 40.71
CA THR A 180 6.56 18.99 40.96
C THR A 180 5.93 19.31 42.30
N PHE A 181 4.82 18.65 42.65
CA PHE A 181 4.16 18.83 43.95
C PHE A 181 5.07 18.43 45.12
N VAL A 182 5.76 17.29 45.04
CA VAL A 182 6.70 16.85 46.08
C VAL A 182 7.90 17.80 46.18
N LEU A 183 8.45 18.25 45.05
CA LEU A 183 9.56 19.21 45.04
C LEU A 183 9.13 20.55 45.64
N PHE A 184 7.93 21.02 45.32
CA PHE A 184 7.35 22.23 45.90
C PHE A 184 7.17 22.11 47.42
N LEU A 185 6.65 20.98 47.92
CA LEU A 185 6.51 20.75 49.37
C LEU A 185 7.86 20.69 50.09
N ARG A 186 8.92 20.25 49.41
CA ARG A 186 10.28 20.19 49.97
C ARG A 186 11.07 21.48 49.76
N TYR A 187 10.54 22.42 48.98
CA TYR A 187 11.17 23.70 48.72
C TYR A 187 10.98 24.60 49.94
N ASP A 188 12.02 24.67 50.77
CA ASP A 188 12.07 25.59 51.91
C ASP A 188 12.37 27.00 51.38
N VAL A 189 11.42 27.93 51.56
CA VAL A 189 11.55 29.31 51.10
C VAL A 189 12.53 30.02 52.03
N ARG A 190 13.77 30.18 51.59
CA ARG A 190 14.77 31.09 52.18
C ARG A 190 14.96 32.32 51.31
#